data_AF-Q4RLL8-F1
#
_entry.id   AF-Q4RLL8-F1
#
_cell.length_a   1.000
_cell.length_b   1.000
_cell.length_c   1.000
_cell.angle_alpha   90.00
_cell.angle_beta   90.00
_cell.angle_gamma   90.00
#
_symmetry.space_group_name_H-M   'P 1'
#
loop_
_entity.id
_entity.type
_entity.pdbx_description
1 polymer ?
#
loop_
_entity_poly.entity_id
_entity_poly.type
_entity_poly.pdbx_seq_one_letter_code
_entity_poly.pdbx_strand_id
1 'polypeptide(L)'
;MYIPFFRLSCDFRRAGLLSPLASIGAREVGGVGRGRDYLAVLKETWKQHTSQLYGVQPMPTHACCLSPDLIRKEVEYLKMDFNWRMKEVLVSSMLSAYYVAFVPVWFVKSTQYVDKRWSCELFILVSVSTSIILMRHLLPPRYCDLLHKAAAHLGCWQKVDPSLCSNVLQHTWTEEYMWPQGVLVKHNKNVYKAMGHCNVAVPSDVSHYRFYFFFNQPLRILNILVILEGAMIFYQLYSLICSEKWHQTISLALILFSNYYAFFKLLRDRIVLGKAYSYS
;
A
#
# COMPACT_ATOMS: atom_id res chain seq x y z
N MET A 1 18.78 31.86 2.95
CA MET A 1 18.06 31.31 1.78
C MET A 1 17.07 30.27 2.30
N TYR A 2 15.84 30.70 2.56
CA TYR A 2 14.77 29.87 3.12
C TYR A 2 14.08 29.12 1.97
N ILE A 3 13.99 27.80 2.08
CA ILE A 3 13.24 26.94 1.15
C ILE A 3 11.94 26.54 1.86
N PRO A 4 10.75 26.88 1.32
CA PRO A 4 9.49 26.52 1.95
C PRO A 4 9.09 25.09 1.56
N PHE A 5 8.99 24.21 2.55
CA PHE A 5 8.39 22.88 2.36
C PHE A 5 6.86 22.98 2.39
N PHE A 6 6.26 22.54 1.28
CA PHE A 6 4.92 21.92 1.16
C PHE A 6 3.90 22.23 2.27
N ARG A 7 3.01 23.21 1.99
CA ARG A 7 1.67 23.21 2.57
C ARG A 7 0.90 21.99 2.04
N LEU A 8 0.79 20.95 2.86
CA LEU A 8 -0.25 19.95 2.71
C LEU A 8 -1.52 20.50 3.39
N SER A 9 -2.36 21.20 2.64
CA SER A 9 -3.72 21.49 3.10
C SER A 9 -4.53 20.19 3.08
N CYS A 10 -4.49 19.44 4.18
CA CYS A 10 -5.46 18.39 4.46
C CYS A 10 -6.61 19.04 5.24
N ASP A 11 -7.70 19.36 4.54
CA ASP A 11 -8.97 19.78 5.14
C ASP A 11 -9.55 18.65 5.99
N PHE A 12 -9.27 18.69 7.30
CA PHE A 12 -9.91 17.85 8.30
C PHE A 12 -11.28 18.45 8.66
N ARG A 13 -12.18 18.59 7.67
CA ARG A 13 -13.50 19.22 7.86
C ARG A 13 -14.67 18.22 7.94
N ARG A 14 -14.41 17.00 8.41
CA ARG A 14 -15.47 16.03 8.70
C ARG A 14 -15.13 15.09 9.87
N ALA A 15 -14.84 15.69 11.02
CA ALA A 15 -14.98 15.03 12.32
C ALA A 15 -15.56 16.06 13.30
N GLY A 16 -16.88 16.16 13.30
CA GLY A 16 -17.60 16.97 14.28
C GLY A 16 -17.62 16.28 15.64
N LEU A 17 -17.60 17.12 16.68
CA LEU A 17 -17.73 16.83 18.12
C LEU A 17 -16.54 16.15 18.81
N LEU A 18 -15.60 16.95 19.30
CA LEU A 18 -15.16 16.88 20.69
C LEU A 18 -14.88 18.31 21.18
N SER A 19 -15.67 18.78 22.15
CA SER A 19 -15.54 20.08 22.81
C SER A 19 -14.35 20.12 23.78
N PRO A 20 -13.82 21.32 24.10
CA PRO A 20 -12.62 21.50 24.91
C PRO A 20 -12.95 21.52 26.41
N LEU A 21 -12.23 20.73 27.22
CA LEU A 21 -12.22 20.90 28.66
C LEU A 21 -10.76 20.95 29.15
N ALA A 22 -10.23 22.16 29.28
CA ALA A 22 -9.01 22.42 30.03
C ALA A 22 -9.13 23.79 30.71
N SER A 23 -9.75 23.81 31.88
CA SER A 23 -9.49 24.80 32.93
C SER A 23 -9.62 24.10 34.28
N ILE A 24 -8.94 24.68 35.30
CA ILE A 24 -8.75 24.19 36.68
C ILE A 24 -7.52 23.28 36.78
N GLY A 25 -6.44 23.64 37.47
CA GLY A 25 -6.30 24.52 38.63
C GLY A 25 -5.52 23.73 39.68
N ALA A 26 -4.38 24.25 40.11
CA ALA A 26 -3.47 23.60 41.05
C ALA A 26 -4.13 23.36 42.42
N ARG A 27 -4.07 22.12 42.92
CA ARG A 27 -3.95 21.83 44.36
C ARG A 27 -3.46 20.40 44.58
N GLU A 28 -2.44 20.29 45.43
CA GLU A 28 -1.81 19.05 45.86
C GLU A 28 -2.76 18.17 46.70
N VAL A 29 -2.50 16.85 46.69
CA VAL A 29 -2.38 15.92 47.85
C VAL A 29 -2.67 14.48 47.37
N GLY A 30 -1.82 13.53 47.78
CA GLY A 30 -2.20 12.12 47.91
C GLY A 30 -1.58 11.17 46.87
N GLY A 31 -0.51 10.49 47.27
CA GLY A 31 0.15 9.43 46.50
C GLY A 31 -0.66 8.12 46.39
N VAL A 32 -0.14 7.25 45.52
CA VAL A 32 -0.53 5.84 45.32
C VAL A 32 -1.81 5.62 44.48
N GLY A 33 -1.76 5.99 43.21
CA GLY A 33 -2.80 5.61 42.22
C GLY A 33 -2.37 5.84 40.77
N ARG A 34 -1.55 6.87 40.54
CA ARG A 34 -1.21 7.40 39.22
C ARG A 34 -0.56 6.40 38.25
N GLY A 35 0.23 5.44 38.74
CA GLY A 35 0.91 4.45 37.89
C GLY A 35 -0.01 3.40 37.26
N ARG A 36 -1.14 3.08 37.92
CA ARG A 36 -2.10 2.08 37.43
C ARG A 36 -2.94 2.64 36.28
N ASP A 37 -3.20 3.94 36.31
CA ASP A 37 -3.94 4.65 35.27
C ASP A 37 -3.10 4.82 34.00
N TYR A 38 -1.79 5.06 34.10
CA TYR A 38 -0.92 5.10 32.92
C TYR A 38 -0.81 3.75 32.23
N LEU A 39 -0.72 2.65 32.98
CA LEU A 39 -0.72 1.30 32.40
C LEU A 39 -2.08 0.96 31.78
N ALA A 40 -3.18 1.40 32.38
CA ALA A 40 -4.51 1.24 31.81
C ALA A 40 -4.67 2.07 30.52
N VAL A 41 -4.18 3.30 30.49
CA VAL A 41 -4.17 4.16 29.30
C VAL A 41 -3.24 3.61 28.22
N LEU A 42 -2.07 3.10 28.57
CA LEU A 42 -1.17 2.44 27.60
C LEU A 42 -1.79 1.14 27.08
N LYS A 43 -2.48 0.37 27.94
CA LYS A 43 -3.19 -0.84 27.54
C LYS A 43 -4.36 -0.51 26.63
N GLU A 44 -5.15 0.51 26.92
CA GLU A 44 -6.27 0.94 26.08
C GLU A 44 -5.77 1.59 24.78
N THR A 45 -4.71 2.41 24.83
CA THR A 45 -4.05 2.94 23.62
C THR A 45 -3.47 1.81 22.78
N TRP A 46 -2.82 0.81 23.39
CA TRP A 46 -2.32 -0.38 22.71
C TRP A 46 -3.46 -1.21 22.15
N LYS A 47 -4.56 -1.36 22.88
CA LYS A 47 -5.78 -2.08 22.45
C LYS A 47 -6.49 -1.35 21.32
N GLN A 48 -6.46 -0.01 21.29
CA GLN A 48 -6.97 0.82 20.20
C GLN A 48 -6.07 0.78 18.97
N HIS A 49 -4.74 0.86 19.16
CA HIS A 49 -3.78 0.68 18.07
C HIS A 49 -3.83 -0.74 17.50
N THR A 50 -3.92 -1.77 18.36
CA THR A 50 -4.11 -3.15 17.91
C THR A 50 -5.49 -3.35 17.34
N SER A 51 -6.57 -2.73 17.84
CA SER A 51 -7.89 -2.82 17.20
C SER A 51 -8.02 -1.97 15.94
N GLN A 52 -7.09 -1.06 15.65
CA GLN A 52 -6.99 -0.38 14.35
C GLN A 52 -6.10 -1.16 13.38
N LEU A 53 -5.03 -1.81 13.88
CA LEU A 53 -4.16 -2.71 13.10
C LEU A 53 -4.82 -4.07 12.80
N TYR A 54 -5.65 -4.57 13.72
CA TYR A 54 -6.53 -5.75 13.59
C TYR A 54 -7.99 -5.37 13.34
N GLY A 55 -8.27 -4.07 13.26
CA GLY A 55 -9.55 -3.54 12.84
C GLY A 55 -9.71 -3.88 11.39
N VAL A 56 -10.37 -5.00 11.13
CA VAL A 56 -10.94 -5.32 9.84
C VAL A 56 -11.90 -4.17 9.52
N GLN A 57 -11.39 -3.09 8.91
CA GLN A 57 -12.20 -2.27 8.03
C GLN A 57 -12.91 -3.28 7.14
N PRO A 58 -14.25 -3.29 7.11
CA PRO A 58 -15.00 -4.33 6.40
C PRO A 58 -14.41 -4.42 5.00
N MET A 59 -13.77 -5.56 4.72
CA MET A 59 -13.04 -5.74 3.47
C MET A 59 -14.05 -5.49 2.37
N PRO A 60 -13.76 -4.59 1.40
CA PRO A 60 -14.77 -4.25 0.41
C PRO A 60 -15.21 -5.54 -0.29
N THR A 61 -16.50 -5.80 -0.25
CA THR A 61 -17.07 -7.01 -0.85
C THR A 61 -17.23 -6.78 -2.33
N HIS A 62 -16.65 -7.67 -3.13
CA HIS A 62 -16.90 -7.67 -4.56
C HIS A 62 -18.37 -8.01 -4.83
N ALA A 63 -19.04 -7.18 -5.60
CA ALA A 63 -20.34 -7.53 -6.16
C ALA A 63 -20.13 -7.80 -7.65
N CYS A 64 -20.26 -9.06 -8.08
CA CYS A 64 -20.30 -9.42 -9.50
C CYS A 64 -21.59 -8.87 -10.12
N CYS A 65 -21.63 -7.56 -10.34
CA CYS A 65 -22.75 -6.84 -10.93
C CYS A 65 -22.64 -6.89 -12.45
N LEU A 66 -23.78 -7.03 -13.13
CA LEU A 66 -23.87 -6.96 -14.59
C LEU A 66 -24.09 -5.52 -15.10
N SER A 67 -24.13 -4.53 -14.21
CA SER A 67 -24.32 -3.12 -14.62
C SER A 67 -22.98 -2.40 -14.77
N PRO A 68 -22.73 -1.75 -15.91
CA PRO A 68 -21.45 -1.12 -16.21
C PRO A 68 -21.12 0.04 -15.26
N ASP A 69 -22.13 0.82 -14.84
CA ASP A 69 -21.92 1.96 -13.95
C ASP A 69 -21.53 1.57 -12.53
N LEU A 70 -22.04 0.44 -12.03
CA LEU A 70 -21.64 -0.07 -10.72
C LEU A 70 -20.20 -0.56 -10.74
N ILE A 71 -19.78 -1.27 -11.79
CA ILE A 71 -18.40 -1.74 -11.96
C ILE A 71 -17.42 -0.55 -11.98
N ARG A 72 -17.74 0.52 -12.72
CA ARG A 72 -16.90 1.74 -12.75
C ARG A 72 -16.80 2.41 -11.38
N LYS A 73 -17.93 2.54 -10.67
CA LYS A 73 -17.96 3.10 -9.31
C LYS A 73 -17.17 2.26 -8.31
N GLU A 74 -17.27 0.93 -8.40
CA GLU A 74 -16.50 -0.01 -7.58
C GLU A 74 -15.00 0.15 -7.83
N VAL A 75 -14.57 0.18 -9.09
CA VAL A 75 -13.16 0.39 -9.46
C VAL A 75 -12.64 1.73 -8.95
N GLU A 76 -13.42 2.81 -9.06
CA GLU A 76 -12.99 4.12 -8.56
C GLU A 76 -12.84 4.12 -7.03
N TYR A 77 -13.75 3.47 -6.31
CA TYR A 77 -13.62 3.28 -4.87
C TYR A 77 -12.38 2.45 -4.51
N LEU A 78 -12.14 1.34 -5.19
CA LEU A 78 -10.98 0.47 -4.96
C LEU A 78 -9.66 1.19 -5.28
N LYS A 79 -9.62 2.03 -6.31
CA LYS A 79 -8.46 2.89 -6.60
C LYS A 79 -8.18 3.85 -5.46
N MET A 80 -9.22 4.51 -4.94
CA MET A 80 -9.08 5.44 -3.82
C MET A 80 -8.59 4.72 -2.55
N ASP A 81 -9.18 3.57 -2.23
CA ASP A 81 -8.79 2.75 -1.07
C ASP A 81 -7.35 2.23 -1.19
N PHE A 82 -6.96 1.72 -2.37
CA PHE A 82 -5.58 1.30 -2.63
C PHE A 82 -4.60 2.48 -2.44
N ASN A 83 -4.91 3.64 -3.00
CA ASN A 83 -4.07 4.83 -2.85
C ASN A 83 -3.96 5.29 -1.40
N TRP A 84 -5.03 5.18 -0.62
CA TRP A 84 -5.02 5.48 0.81
C TRP A 84 -4.09 4.52 1.56
N ARG A 85 -4.25 3.20 1.37
CA ARG A 85 -3.37 2.18 1.96
C ARG A 85 -1.91 2.40 1.59
N MET A 86 -1.63 2.75 0.33
CA MET A 86 -0.27 3.04 -0.14
C MET A 86 0.35 4.26 0.54
N LYS A 87 -0.43 5.33 0.75
CA LYS A 87 0.01 6.51 1.52
C LYS A 87 0.29 6.15 2.98
N GLU A 88 -0.57 5.33 3.58
CA GLU A 88 -0.38 4.85 4.95
C GLU A 88 0.89 4.01 5.10
N VAL A 89 1.17 3.10 4.15
CA VAL A 89 2.43 2.34 4.10
C VAL A 89 3.62 3.30 4.08
N LEU A 90 3.63 4.28 3.17
CA LEU A 90 4.73 5.21 2.98
C LEU A 90 4.97 6.08 4.22
N VAL A 91 3.91 6.66 4.79
CA VAL A 91 4.04 7.56 5.94
C VAL A 91 4.49 6.78 7.18
N SER A 92 3.86 5.64 7.45
CA SER A 92 4.20 4.79 8.59
C SER A 92 5.61 4.21 8.50
N SER A 93 6.06 3.81 7.31
CA SER A 93 7.43 3.30 7.13
C SER A 93 8.48 4.41 7.29
N MET A 94 8.25 5.59 6.72
CA MET A 94 9.11 6.77 6.93
C MET A 94 9.19 7.17 8.40
N LEU A 95 8.05 7.17 9.11
CA LEU A 95 8.01 7.48 10.53
C LEU A 95 8.79 6.45 11.36
N SER A 96 8.63 5.17 11.06
CA SER A 96 9.39 4.10 11.73
C SER A 96 10.91 4.24 11.51
N ALA A 97 11.33 4.51 10.27
CA ALA A 97 12.73 4.72 9.94
C ALA A 97 13.30 5.97 10.63
N TYR A 98 12.50 7.03 10.74
CA TYR A 98 12.87 8.25 11.47
C TYR A 98 13.14 7.96 12.95
N TYR A 99 12.25 7.24 13.62
CA TYR A 99 12.43 6.89 15.04
C TYR A 99 13.60 5.93 15.29
N VAL A 100 13.88 5.02 14.35
CA VAL A 100 14.99 4.06 14.51
C VAL A 100 16.35 4.68 14.16
N ALA A 101 16.44 5.46 13.08
CA ALA A 101 17.73 5.92 12.55
C ALA A 101 18.14 7.33 13.00
N PHE A 102 17.19 8.25 13.21
CA PHE A 102 17.49 9.67 13.48
C PHE A 102 17.28 10.08 14.93
N VAL A 103 16.23 9.61 15.59
CA VAL A 103 15.95 9.98 16.99
C VAL A 103 17.10 9.62 17.94
N PRO A 104 17.77 8.44 17.84
CA PRO A 104 18.92 8.14 18.68
C PRO A 104 20.08 9.12 18.51
N VAL A 105 20.27 9.69 17.32
CA VAL A 105 21.34 10.64 17.02
C VAL A 105 21.21 11.93 17.82
N TRP A 106 19.97 12.34 18.16
CA TRP A 106 19.73 13.55 18.95
C TRP A 106 20.17 13.41 20.42
N PHE A 107 20.25 12.17 20.92
CA PHE A 107 20.70 11.90 22.29
C PHE A 107 22.21 11.68 22.40
N VAL A 108 22.94 11.69 21.27
CA VAL A 108 24.40 11.54 21.24
C VAL A 108 25.05 12.84 21.68
N LYS A 109 26.01 12.75 22.61
CA LYS A 109 26.78 13.92 23.05
C LYS A 109 27.63 14.45 21.89
N SER A 110 27.81 15.77 21.81
CA SER A 110 28.60 16.44 20.75
C SER A 110 30.06 15.98 20.66
N THR A 111 30.58 15.27 21.68
CA THR A 111 31.93 14.72 21.73
C THR A 111 32.06 13.34 21.09
N GLN A 112 30.96 12.68 20.70
CA GLN A 112 30.98 11.35 20.08
C GLN A 112 30.79 11.44 18.56
N TYR A 113 31.57 10.66 17.82
CA TYR A 113 31.49 10.57 16.36
C TYR A 113 30.25 9.78 15.93
N VAL A 114 29.39 10.41 15.11
CA VAL A 114 28.23 9.75 14.49
C VAL A 114 28.57 9.40 13.04
N ASP A 115 28.51 8.11 12.74
CA ASP A 115 28.67 7.60 11.38
C ASP A 115 27.41 7.89 10.54
N LYS A 116 27.45 8.99 9.78
CA LYS A 116 26.34 9.43 8.94
C LYS A 116 26.01 8.43 7.82
N ARG A 117 27.02 7.70 7.32
CA ARG A 117 26.83 6.70 6.27
C ARG A 117 26.01 5.53 6.81
N TRP A 118 26.42 5.00 7.95
CA TRP A 118 25.69 3.94 8.63
C TRP A 118 24.25 4.36 8.98
N SER A 119 24.05 5.57 9.50
CA SER A 119 22.70 6.07 9.81
C SER A 119 21.81 6.14 8.56
N CYS A 120 22.35 6.56 7.41
CA CYS A 120 21.63 6.58 6.13
C CYS A 120 21.29 5.15 5.65
N GLU A 121 22.25 4.23 5.72
CA GLU A 121 22.04 2.82 5.37
C GLU A 121 20.96 2.19 6.25
N LEU A 122 21.02 2.39 7.58
CA LEU A 122 20.03 1.92 8.54
C LEU A 122 18.64 2.52 8.26
N PHE A 123 18.57 3.83 7.94
CA PHE A 123 17.30 4.48 7.58
C PHE A 123 16.66 3.83 6.36
N ILE A 124 17.42 3.60 5.29
CA ILE A 124 16.91 2.98 4.06
C ILE A 124 16.46 1.54 4.35
N LEU A 125 17.27 0.77 5.09
CA LEU A 125 16.95 -0.61 5.43
C LEU A 125 15.67 -0.73 6.24
N VAL A 126 15.54 0.07 7.30
CA VAL A 126 14.33 0.07 8.14
C VAL A 126 13.12 0.53 7.33
N SER A 127 13.25 1.61 6.56
CA SER A 127 12.18 2.13 5.70
C SER A 127 11.65 1.07 4.73
N VAL A 128 12.53 0.40 3.98
CA VAL A 128 12.11 -0.62 3.00
C VAL A 128 11.53 -1.84 3.71
N SER A 129 12.17 -2.30 4.79
CA SER A 129 11.70 -3.46 5.58
C SER A 129 10.29 -3.24 6.14
N THR A 130 10.07 -2.09 6.80
CA THR A 130 8.76 -1.77 7.36
C THR A 130 7.74 -1.49 6.28
N SER A 131 8.14 -0.90 5.14
CA SER A 131 7.25 -0.73 3.97
C SER A 131 6.73 -2.08 3.47
N ILE A 132 7.59 -3.10 3.34
CA ILE A 132 7.18 -4.42 2.84
C ILE A 132 6.29 -5.14 3.85
N ILE A 133 6.62 -5.08 5.13
CA ILE A 133 5.81 -5.65 6.21
C ILE A 133 4.42 -4.99 6.23
N LEU A 134 4.35 -3.66 6.20
CA LEU A 134 3.09 -2.91 6.17
C LEU A 134 2.30 -3.17 4.88
N MET A 135 2.97 -3.22 3.73
CA MET A 135 2.34 -3.57 2.45
C MET A 135 1.66 -4.93 2.54
N ARG A 136 2.30 -5.92 3.16
CA ARG A 136 1.70 -7.25 3.36
C ARG A 136 0.51 -7.22 4.31
N HIS A 137 0.53 -6.39 5.35
CA HIS A 137 -0.60 -6.23 6.28
C HIS A 137 -1.78 -5.50 5.64
N LEU A 138 -1.51 -4.43 4.89
CA LEU A 138 -2.52 -3.58 4.27
C LEU A 138 -3.03 -4.15 2.94
N LEU A 139 -2.27 -5.02 2.26
CA LEU A 139 -2.71 -5.75 1.06
C LEU A 139 -2.72 -7.26 1.31
N PRO A 140 -3.70 -7.77 2.08
CA PRO A 140 -3.86 -9.20 2.27
C PRO A 140 -4.21 -9.89 0.93
N PRO A 141 -3.91 -11.18 0.75
CA PRO A 141 -4.16 -11.89 -0.52
C PRO A 141 -5.61 -11.81 -1.00
N ARG A 142 -6.58 -11.76 -0.08
CA ARG A 142 -8.01 -11.61 -0.40
C ARG A 142 -8.34 -10.24 -1.01
N TYR A 143 -7.62 -9.19 -0.61
CA TYR A 143 -7.77 -7.86 -1.20
C TYR A 143 -7.16 -7.81 -2.60
N CYS A 144 -6.04 -8.50 -2.83
CA CYS A 144 -5.48 -8.65 -4.17
C CYS A 144 -6.43 -9.44 -5.11
N ASP A 145 -7.13 -10.46 -4.60
CA ASP A 145 -8.17 -11.18 -5.35
C ASP A 145 -9.37 -10.28 -5.69
N LEU A 146 -9.83 -9.46 -4.73
CA LEU A 146 -10.87 -8.45 -4.96
C LEU A 146 -10.49 -7.48 -6.09
N LEU A 147 -9.27 -6.91 -6.01
CA LEU A 147 -8.76 -5.99 -7.04
C LEU A 147 -8.64 -6.66 -8.40
N HIS A 148 -8.22 -7.94 -8.41
CA HIS A 148 -8.13 -8.72 -9.63
C HIS A 148 -9.50 -8.97 -10.27
N LYS A 149 -10.51 -9.37 -9.48
CA LYS A 149 -11.89 -9.55 -9.95
C LYS A 149 -12.46 -8.26 -10.52
N ALA A 150 -12.33 -7.16 -9.79
CA ALA A 150 -12.75 -5.84 -10.29
C ALA A 150 -12.04 -5.45 -11.58
N ALA A 151 -10.73 -5.72 -11.71
CA ALA A 151 -9.99 -5.49 -12.94
C ALA A 151 -10.45 -6.37 -14.11
N ALA A 152 -10.77 -7.65 -13.85
CA ALA A 152 -11.30 -8.56 -14.85
C ALA A 152 -12.68 -8.12 -15.37
N HIS A 153 -13.55 -7.61 -14.51
CA HIS A 153 -14.85 -7.04 -14.89
C HIS A 153 -14.75 -5.68 -15.59
N LEU A 154 -13.74 -4.88 -15.27
CA LEU A 154 -13.48 -3.60 -15.94
C LEU A 154 -13.03 -3.80 -17.39
N GLY A 155 -12.15 -4.78 -17.63
CA GLY A 155 -11.53 -5.03 -18.93
C GLY A 155 -10.53 -3.93 -19.33
N CYS A 156 -10.01 -4.04 -20.56
CA CYS A 156 -9.17 -3.00 -21.12
C CYS A 156 -9.35 -2.84 -22.64
N TRP A 157 -8.95 -1.66 -23.11
CA TRP A 157 -8.98 -1.28 -24.51
C TRP A 157 -7.58 -1.28 -25.10
N GLN A 158 -7.42 -1.92 -26.26
CA GLN A 158 -6.22 -1.79 -27.08
C GLN A 158 -6.51 -0.79 -28.20
N LYS A 159 -5.70 0.26 -28.32
CA LYS A 159 -5.79 1.20 -29.45
C LYS A 159 -5.35 0.49 -30.73
N VAL A 160 -6.17 0.55 -31.77
CA VAL A 160 -5.88 -0.04 -33.09
C VAL A 160 -5.93 1.05 -34.14
N ASP A 161 -5.07 0.94 -35.16
CA ASP A 161 -5.04 1.89 -36.25
C ASP A 161 -6.34 1.81 -37.08
N PRO A 162 -7.03 2.94 -37.30
CA PRO A 162 -8.31 2.96 -38.00
C PRO A 162 -8.22 2.40 -39.43
N SER A 163 -7.06 2.54 -40.07
CA SER A 163 -6.79 2.07 -41.44
C SER A 163 -6.85 0.55 -41.57
N LEU A 164 -6.53 -0.19 -40.51
CA LEU A 164 -6.55 -1.66 -40.49
C LEU A 164 -7.96 -2.23 -40.27
N CYS A 165 -8.91 -1.39 -39.84
CA CYS A 165 -10.23 -1.82 -39.33
C CYS A 165 -11.42 -1.25 -40.13
N SER A 166 -11.19 -0.69 -41.32
CA SER A 166 -12.24 -0.08 -42.15
C SER A 166 -13.33 -1.06 -42.61
N ASN A 167 -12.98 -2.35 -42.76
CA ASN A 167 -13.88 -3.39 -43.26
C ASN A 167 -14.68 -4.13 -42.16
N VAL A 168 -14.48 -3.79 -40.88
CA VAL A 168 -15.12 -4.46 -39.73
C VAL A 168 -16.18 -3.53 -39.13
N LEU A 169 -17.31 -4.08 -38.68
CA LEU A 169 -18.38 -3.33 -38.04
C LEU A 169 -17.86 -2.55 -36.83
N GLN A 170 -17.76 -1.22 -36.97
CA GLN A 170 -17.32 -0.32 -35.90
C GLN A 170 -18.54 0.19 -35.15
N HIS A 171 -18.67 -0.20 -33.88
CA HIS A 171 -19.73 0.33 -33.04
C HIS A 171 -19.30 1.67 -32.42
N THR A 172 -20.24 2.58 -32.20
CA THR A 172 -19.98 3.80 -31.42
C THR A 172 -19.92 3.45 -29.94
N TRP A 173 -18.88 3.93 -29.23
CA TRP A 173 -18.78 3.65 -27.81
C TRP A 173 -19.93 4.32 -27.04
N THR A 174 -20.49 3.56 -26.10
CA THR A 174 -21.58 3.98 -25.23
C THR A 174 -21.32 3.45 -23.83
N GLU A 175 -21.68 4.25 -22.82
CA GLU A 175 -21.40 3.98 -21.41
C GLU A 175 -22.28 2.86 -20.84
N GLU A 176 -23.47 2.67 -21.40
CA GLU A 176 -24.52 1.78 -20.89
C GLU A 176 -24.30 0.31 -21.28
N TYR A 177 -23.43 0.04 -22.25
CA TYR A 177 -23.20 -1.30 -22.77
C TYR A 177 -21.89 -1.91 -22.26
N MET A 178 -21.93 -3.21 -21.99
CA MET A 178 -20.75 -4.04 -21.77
C MET A 178 -20.27 -4.59 -23.11
N TRP A 179 -19.01 -4.34 -23.46
CA TRP A 179 -18.45 -4.74 -24.74
C TRP A 179 -17.79 -6.11 -24.62
N PRO A 180 -18.21 -7.12 -25.40
CA PRO A 180 -17.59 -8.45 -25.34
C PRO A 180 -16.21 -8.45 -26.00
N GLN A 181 -15.43 -9.48 -25.68
CA GLN A 181 -14.06 -9.63 -26.17
C GLN A 181 -13.98 -9.52 -27.71
N GLY A 182 -13.00 -8.76 -28.19
CA GLY A 182 -12.69 -8.62 -29.61
C GLY A 182 -13.49 -7.57 -30.37
N VAL A 183 -14.53 -6.98 -29.78
CA VAL A 183 -15.34 -5.94 -30.45
C VAL A 183 -14.54 -4.65 -30.63
N LEU A 184 -14.70 -4.05 -31.81
CA LEU A 184 -14.11 -2.76 -32.16
C LEU A 184 -15.10 -1.63 -31.92
N VAL A 185 -14.63 -0.64 -31.19
CA VAL A 185 -15.44 0.51 -30.80
C VAL A 185 -14.72 1.81 -31.13
N LYS A 186 -15.45 2.75 -31.70
CA LYS A 186 -14.95 4.08 -32.05
C LYS A 186 -15.21 5.05 -30.90
N HIS A 187 -14.15 5.72 -30.45
CA HIS A 187 -14.19 6.76 -29.42
C HIS A 187 -13.11 7.82 -29.69
N ASN A 188 -13.46 9.11 -29.60
CA ASN A 188 -12.52 10.23 -29.78
C ASN A 188 -11.61 10.10 -31.02
N LYS A 189 -12.21 9.82 -32.19
CA LYS A 189 -11.53 9.62 -33.50
C LYS A 189 -10.57 8.42 -33.58
N ASN A 190 -10.41 7.66 -32.50
CA ASN A 190 -9.60 6.44 -32.46
C ASN A 190 -10.51 5.20 -32.44
N VAL A 191 -9.95 4.07 -32.84
CA VAL A 191 -10.60 2.76 -32.75
C VAL A 191 -9.94 1.98 -31.62
N TYR A 192 -10.76 1.35 -30.78
CA TYR A 192 -10.32 0.56 -29.65
C TYR A 192 -10.90 -0.85 -29.74
N LYS A 193 -10.06 -1.85 -29.48
CA LYS A 193 -10.44 -3.26 -29.40
C LYS A 193 -10.62 -3.68 -27.95
N ALA A 194 -11.72 -4.34 -27.63
CA ALA A 194 -11.95 -4.92 -26.31
C ALA A 194 -11.07 -6.16 -26.10
N MET A 195 -10.26 -6.18 -25.03
CA MET A 195 -9.32 -7.27 -24.75
C MET A 195 -9.81 -8.23 -23.66
N GLY A 196 -10.61 -7.74 -22.71
CA GLY A 196 -11.17 -8.54 -21.61
C GLY A 196 -12.42 -9.33 -22.01
N HIS A 197 -12.86 -10.27 -21.16
CA HIS A 197 -14.09 -11.04 -21.36
C HIS A 197 -15.33 -10.15 -21.46
N CYS A 198 -15.42 -9.17 -20.56
CA CYS A 198 -16.36 -8.05 -20.63
C CYS A 198 -15.56 -6.77 -20.43
N ASN A 199 -15.82 -5.76 -21.26
CA ASN A 199 -15.11 -4.50 -21.20
C ASN A 199 -16.08 -3.35 -20.93
N VAL A 200 -15.86 -2.70 -19.79
CA VAL A 200 -16.68 -1.64 -19.22
C VAL A 200 -15.87 -0.35 -19.07
N ALA A 201 -14.54 -0.45 -19.13
CA ALA A 201 -13.64 0.68 -19.06
C ALA A 201 -14.03 1.81 -20.02
N VAL A 202 -13.77 3.05 -19.64
CA VAL A 202 -13.88 4.19 -20.55
C VAL A 202 -12.68 4.17 -21.50
N PRO A 203 -12.86 4.05 -22.83
CA PRO A 203 -11.78 4.13 -23.79
C PRO A 203 -11.09 5.48 -23.69
N SER A 204 -9.77 5.50 -23.86
CA SER A 204 -8.90 6.66 -23.65
C SER A 204 -8.60 7.06 -22.19
N ASP A 205 -9.22 6.46 -21.18
CA ASP A 205 -8.83 6.72 -19.78
C ASP A 205 -7.57 5.94 -19.36
N VAL A 206 -6.51 6.68 -19.06
CA VAL A 206 -5.23 6.14 -18.58
C VAL A 206 -5.37 5.51 -17.19
N SER A 207 -6.31 6.00 -16.38
CA SER A 207 -6.50 5.53 -15.00
C SER A 207 -7.02 4.08 -14.97
N HIS A 208 -8.03 3.78 -15.80
CA HIS A 208 -8.56 2.43 -15.99
C HIS A 208 -7.50 1.50 -16.60
N TYR A 209 -6.73 1.97 -17.57
CA TYR A 209 -5.64 1.19 -18.15
C TYR A 209 -4.58 0.80 -17.11
N ARG A 210 -4.14 1.75 -16.26
CA ARG A 210 -3.15 1.47 -15.21
C ARG A 210 -3.69 0.51 -14.15
N PHE A 211 -4.95 0.68 -13.76
CA PHE A 211 -5.63 -0.23 -12.83
C PHE A 211 -5.68 -1.66 -13.39
N TYR A 212 -6.18 -1.81 -14.62
CA TYR A 212 -6.19 -3.11 -15.29
C TYR A 212 -4.78 -3.69 -15.41
N PHE A 213 -3.82 -2.90 -15.88
CA PHE A 213 -2.45 -3.38 -16.02
C PHE A 213 -1.90 -3.90 -14.70
N PHE A 214 -2.05 -3.17 -13.59
CA PHE A 214 -1.46 -3.57 -12.32
C PHE A 214 -2.16 -4.77 -11.68
N PHE A 215 -3.50 -4.86 -11.77
CA PHE A 215 -4.30 -5.84 -11.05
C PHE A 215 -4.81 -7.03 -11.91
N ASN A 216 -4.65 -7.00 -13.24
CA ASN A 216 -5.05 -8.12 -14.11
C ASN A 216 -4.30 -9.42 -13.77
N GLN A 217 -3.12 -9.33 -13.16
CA GLN A 217 -2.44 -10.51 -12.60
C GLN A 217 -2.10 -10.23 -11.13
N PRO A 218 -2.82 -10.83 -10.17
CA PRO A 218 -2.65 -10.55 -8.75
C PRO A 218 -1.26 -10.95 -8.24
N LEU A 219 -0.61 -11.90 -8.93
CA LEU A 219 0.76 -12.33 -8.65
C LEU A 219 1.81 -11.26 -8.92
N ARG A 220 1.55 -10.22 -9.73
CA ARG A 220 2.57 -9.20 -10.06
C ARG A 220 3.03 -8.44 -8.82
N ILE A 221 2.10 -7.97 -8.01
CA ILE A 221 2.40 -7.22 -6.78
C ILE A 221 3.21 -8.10 -5.83
N LEU A 222 2.75 -9.34 -5.62
CA LEU A 222 3.46 -10.31 -4.77
C LEU A 222 4.86 -10.62 -5.30
N ASN A 223 5.04 -10.82 -6.60
CA ASN A 223 6.35 -11.08 -7.20
C ASN A 223 7.29 -9.89 -7.01
N ILE A 224 6.82 -8.65 -7.20
CA ILE A 224 7.61 -7.44 -6.97
C ILE A 224 8.06 -7.37 -5.50
N LEU A 225 7.15 -7.63 -4.54
CA LEU A 225 7.48 -7.63 -3.11
C LEU A 225 8.47 -8.74 -2.74
N VAL A 226 8.32 -9.95 -3.28
CA VAL A 226 9.24 -11.07 -3.04
C VAL A 226 10.64 -10.76 -3.59
N ILE A 227 10.74 -10.18 -4.79
CA ILE A 227 12.03 -9.80 -5.38
C ILE A 227 12.68 -8.70 -4.55
N LEU A 228 11.92 -7.67 -4.16
CA LEU A 228 12.42 -6.55 -3.37
C LEU A 228 12.92 -7.03 -1.98
N GLU A 229 12.13 -7.85 -1.30
CA GLU A 229 12.49 -8.42 0.00
C GLU A 229 13.70 -9.35 -0.10
N GLY A 230 13.75 -10.20 -1.12
CA GLY A 230 14.88 -11.09 -1.37
C GLY A 230 16.18 -10.31 -1.62
N ALA A 231 16.15 -9.31 -2.49
CA ALA A 231 17.30 -8.44 -2.75
C ALA A 231 17.79 -7.72 -1.49
N MET A 232 16.86 -7.28 -0.65
CA MET A 232 17.16 -6.60 0.61
C MET A 232 17.78 -7.55 1.64
N ILE A 233 17.28 -8.78 1.78
CA ILE A 233 17.90 -9.82 2.63
C ILE A 233 19.32 -10.14 2.16
N PHE A 234 19.55 -10.29 0.85
CA PHE A 234 20.89 -10.51 0.31
C PHE A 234 21.85 -9.37 0.65
N TYR A 235 21.40 -8.11 0.50
CA TYR A 235 22.19 -6.96 0.90
C TYR A 235 22.47 -6.93 2.41
N GLN A 236 21.49 -7.25 3.25
CA GLN A 236 21.66 -7.32 4.70
C GLN A 236 22.66 -8.40 5.11
N LEU A 237 22.61 -9.58 4.48
CA LEU A 237 23.58 -10.65 4.70
C LEU A 237 25.00 -10.23 4.30
N TYR A 238 25.14 -9.60 3.14
CA TYR A 238 26.41 -9.05 2.68
C TYR A 238 26.96 -8.01 3.66
N SER A 239 26.12 -7.04 4.07
CA SER A 239 26.48 -6.01 5.04
C SER A 239 26.87 -6.61 6.39
N LEU A 240 26.18 -7.67 6.83
CA LEU A 240 26.48 -8.36 8.09
C LEU A 240 27.86 -9.03 8.07
N ILE A 241 28.24 -9.68 6.96
CA ILE A 241 29.56 -10.32 6.79
C ILE A 241 30.68 -9.28 6.78
N CYS A 242 30.44 -8.12 6.17
CA CYS A 242 31.41 -7.03 6.11
C CYS A 242 31.47 -6.16 7.38
N SER A 243 30.57 -6.36 8.34
CA SER A 243 30.46 -5.49 9.51
C SER A 243 31.41 -5.91 10.63
N GLU A 244 32.39 -5.06 10.92
CA GLU A 244 33.35 -5.26 12.03
C GLU A 244 32.82 -4.72 13.37
N LYS A 245 31.81 -3.84 13.34
CA LYS A 245 31.31 -3.13 14.53
C LYS A 245 30.11 -3.87 15.14
N TRP A 246 30.26 -4.35 16.38
CA TRP A 246 29.22 -5.05 17.16
C TRP A 246 27.80 -4.45 17.11
N HIS A 247 27.63 -3.13 17.22
CA HIS A 247 26.32 -2.47 17.20
C HIS A 247 25.64 -2.53 15.82
N GLN A 248 26.43 -2.49 14.74
CA GLN A 248 25.92 -2.67 13.38
C GLN A 248 25.48 -4.12 13.18
N THR A 249 26.29 -5.08 13.65
CA THR A 249 25.98 -6.51 13.61
C THR A 249 24.64 -6.82 14.31
N ILE A 250 24.44 -6.32 15.54
CA ILE A 250 23.20 -6.54 16.30
C ILE A 250 21.99 -5.91 15.58
N SER A 251 22.14 -4.68 15.08
CA SER A 251 21.05 -3.98 14.38
C SER A 251 20.64 -4.71 13.11
N LEU A 252 21.62 -5.12 12.29
CA LEU A 252 21.37 -5.89 11.08
C LEU A 252 20.74 -7.25 11.39
N ALA A 253 21.21 -7.96 12.41
CA ALA A 253 20.67 -9.26 12.80
C ALA A 253 19.18 -9.17 13.20
N LEU A 254 18.79 -8.14 13.95
CA LEU A 254 17.39 -7.93 14.36
C LEU A 254 16.47 -7.64 13.16
N ILE A 255 16.90 -6.75 12.27
CA ILE A 255 16.13 -6.41 11.06
C ILE A 255 16.02 -7.64 10.15
N LEU A 256 17.14 -8.34 9.95
CA LEU A 256 17.22 -9.54 9.12
C LEU A 256 16.27 -10.65 9.62
N PHE A 257 16.18 -10.85 10.94
CA PHE A 257 15.24 -11.81 11.53
C PHE A 257 13.78 -11.49 11.18
N SER A 258 13.38 -10.22 11.30
CA SER A 258 12.04 -9.76 10.91
C SER A 258 11.77 -9.99 9.42
N ASN A 259 12.75 -9.66 8.57
CA ASN A 259 12.64 -9.77 7.13
C ASN A 259 12.57 -11.22 6.65
N TYR A 260 13.31 -12.14 7.27
CA TYR A 260 13.15 -13.57 6.98
C TYR A 260 11.72 -14.07 7.23
N TYR A 261 11.10 -13.65 8.32
CA TYR A 261 9.72 -14.00 8.61
C TYR A 261 8.75 -13.38 7.60
N ALA A 262 8.96 -12.12 7.20
CA ALA A 262 8.17 -11.44 6.18
C ALA A 262 8.30 -12.17 4.83
N PHE A 263 9.52 -12.48 4.40
CA PHE A 263 9.83 -13.21 3.18
C PHE A 263 9.19 -14.59 3.14
N PHE A 264 9.33 -15.39 4.20
CA PHE A 264 8.70 -16.72 4.28
C PHE A 264 7.20 -16.65 4.05
N LYS A 265 6.54 -15.67 4.67
CA LYS A 265 5.10 -15.50 4.52
C LYS A 265 4.70 -14.96 3.15
N LEU A 266 5.45 -14.03 2.56
CA LEU A 266 5.23 -13.57 1.19
C LEU A 266 5.35 -14.74 0.20
N LEU A 267 6.36 -15.59 0.38
CA LEU A 267 6.57 -16.78 -0.44
C LEU A 267 5.41 -17.75 -0.30
N ARG A 268 4.95 -18.01 0.93
CA ARG A 268 3.76 -18.83 1.21
C ARG A 268 2.54 -18.29 0.47
N ASP A 269 2.26 -17.00 0.62
CA ASP A 269 1.10 -16.36 0.02
C ASP A 269 1.18 -16.39 -1.52
N ARG A 270 2.37 -16.18 -2.08
CA ARG A 270 2.64 -16.34 -3.52
C ARG A 270 2.41 -17.77 -4.02
N ILE A 271 2.83 -18.80 -3.27
CA ILE A 271 2.62 -20.21 -3.66
C ILE A 271 1.14 -20.57 -3.59
N VAL A 272 0.45 -20.18 -2.52
CA VAL A 272 -0.98 -20.46 -2.34
C VAL A 272 -1.80 -19.78 -3.44
N LEU A 273 -1.55 -18.49 -3.68
CA LEU A 273 -2.27 -17.73 -4.69
C LEU A 273 -1.89 -18.21 -6.11
N GLY A 274 -0.63 -18.58 -6.33
CA GLY A 274 -0.17 -19.16 -7.60
C GLY A 274 -0.85 -20.48 -7.92
N LYS A 275 -1.05 -21.35 -6.92
CA LYS A 275 -1.84 -22.57 -7.10
C LYS A 275 -3.30 -22.27 -7.40
N ALA A 276 -3.92 -21.31 -6.71
CA ALA A 276 -5.32 -20.95 -6.93
C ALA A 276 -5.60 -20.47 -8.36
N TYR A 277 -4.70 -19.66 -8.94
CA TYR A 277 -4.86 -19.15 -10.31
C TYR A 277 -4.21 -20.02 -11.41
N SER A 278 -3.49 -21.09 -11.06
CA SER A 278 -2.95 -22.02 -12.05
C SER A 278 -4.04 -22.93 -12.66
N TYR A 279 -5.22 -23.00 -12.03
CA TYR A 279 -6.34 -23.84 -12.47
C TYR A 279 -7.46 -23.03 -13.14
N SER A 280 -7.27 -21.73 -13.36
CA SER A 280 -8.24 -20.83 -13.98
C SER A 280 -7.73 -20.32 -15.32
#